data_AF-Q4D756-F1
#
_entry.id   AF-Q4D756-F1
#
_cell.length_a   1.000
_cell.length_b   1.000
_cell.length_c   1.000
_cell.angle_alpha   90.00
_cell.angle_beta   90.00
_cell.angle_gamma   90.00
#
_symmetry.space_group_name_H-M   'P 1'
#
loop_
_entity.id
_entity.type
_entity.pdbx_description
1 polymer ?
#
loop_
_entity_poly.entity_id
_entity_poly.type
_entity_poly.pdbx_seq_one_letter_code
_entity_poly.pdbx_strand_id
1 'polypeptide(L)'
;MDNAQFLPSHLNALLSTPRLPTGLQAPEVRDKLLSKVLAFCLSGRPRDVDGSIRDAENLLRKYEGMEGELISILHEKYGQPSEELVEKAKKLSNKYRNTLLGETHEVRSPSTEVANMGLHALANAGHSILARMQRERELEDVTWRRVHAAAKGMLVSLEEVQRRVAMQEVEVARLTSEHSRRLRELEEEDRNQEELKTRLASTVTQLQLTLMRLRGGRHGGDGTVEAIRDIEYKRHILNTQRREEEDLIQLYRRVLRQHLTSYPLSSLREEIGRVDAELRKFMQESPL
;
A
#
# COMPACT_ATOMS: atom_id res chain seq x y z
N MET A 1 6.60 11.26 -8.51
CA MET A 1 5.62 12.17 -7.87
C MET A 1 5.41 11.60 -6.49
N ASP A 2 6.07 12.25 -5.54
CA ASP A 2 6.53 11.61 -4.32
C ASP A 2 5.41 11.41 -3.30
N ASN A 3 5.53 10.28 -2.61
CA ASN A 3 4.59 9.70 -1.67
C ASN A 3 4.28 10.67 -0.52
N ALA A 4 3.12 11.32 -0.57
CA ALA A 4 2.57 12.12 0.54
C ALA A 4 1.22 11.54 1.00
N GLN A 5 1.17 10.22 1.21
CA GLN A 5 0.01 9.55 1.78
C GLN A 5 0.50 8.54 2.82
N PHE A 6 -0.25 8.41 3.91
CA PHE A 6 0.04 7.60 5.11
C PHE A 6 1.11 8.25 6.01
N LEU A 7 0.81 8.81 7.20
CA LEU A 7 0.38 8.09 8.40
C LEU A 7 -0.25 9.04 9.46
N PRO A 8 -1.57 9.31 9.44
CA PRO A 8 -2.28 9.78 10.63
C PRO A 8 -2.60 8.64 11.62
N SER A 9 -2.44 7.38 11.21
CA SER A 9 -2.89 6.22 11.99
C SER A 9 -2.07 5.96 13.26
N HIS A 10 -0.77 6.31 13.25
CA HIS A 10 0.08 6.07 14.43
C HIS A 10 -0.21 7.07 15.57
N LEU A 11 -0.66 8.29 15.23
CA LEU A 11 -0.96 9.36 16.19
C LEU A 11 -2.16 9.02 17.09
N ASN A 12 -3.23 8.43 16.53
CA ASN A 12 -4.40 8.06 17.32
C ASN A 12 -4.17 6.82 18.19
N ALA A 13 -3.28 5.91 17.75
CA ALA A 13 -2.96 4.70 18.50
C ALA A 13 -2.15 5.02 19.78
N LEU A 14 -1.20 5.95 19.71
CA LEU A 14 -0.32 6.28 20.85
C LEU A 14 -1.01 7.14 21.92
N LEU A 15 -1.92 8.03 21.53
CA LEU A 15 -2.70 8.84 22.48
C LEU A 15 -3.69 8.02 23.33
N SER A 16 -3.92 6.75 22.96
CA SER A 16 -4.91 5.88 23.63
C SER A 16 -4.31 4.96 24.71
N THR A 17 -3.00 5.01 24.97
CA THR A 17 -2.39 4.25 26.07
C THR A 17 -2.28 5.09 27.35
N PRO A 18 -3.04 4.77 28.42
CA PRO A 18 -2.93 5.47 29.70
C PRO A 18 -1.70 4.96 30.44
N ARG A 19 -0.69 5.79 30.73
CA ARG A 19 0.47 5.39 31.57
C ARG A 19 1.24 6.57 32.15
N LEU A 20 1.97 6.25 33.22
CA LEU A 20 2.28 7.08 34.38
C LEU A 20 2.98 8.42 34.09
N PRO A 21 2.62 9.50 34.84
CA PRO A 21 3.33 10.77 34.79
C PRO A 21 4.75 10.57 35.32
N THR A 22 5.72 10.61 34.41
CA THR A 22 7.13 10.64 34.82
C THR A 22 7.39 12.06 35.30
N GLY A 23 7.15 12.28 36.59
CA GLY A 23 7.22 13.58 37.22
C GLY A 23 8.60 14.23 37.10
N LEU A 24 8.56 15.55 37.03
CA LEU A 24 9.64 16.46 37.44
C LEU A 24 10.93 16.35 36.61
N GLN A 25 10.86 16.49 35.28
CA GLN A 25 12.04 16.99 34.57
C GLN A 25 12.31 18.42 35.02
N ALA A 26 13.54 18.66 35.50
CA ALA A 26 13.98 19.97 36.01
C ALA A 26 13.60 21.11 35.05
N PRO A 27 13.22 22.30 35.56
CA PRO A 27 12.74 23.40 34.73
C PRO A 27 13.69 23.75 33.58
N GLU A 28 15.00 23.57 33.77
CA GLU A 28 16.01 23.80 32.73
C GLU A 28 15.88 22.86 31.51
N VAL A 29 15.45 21.61 31.70
CA VAL A 29 15.29 20.65 30.60
C VAL A 29 14.04 21.00 29.79
N ARG A 30 12.96 21.37 30.47
CA ARG A 30 11.72 21.82 29.82
C ARG A 30 11.94 23.09 29.00
N ASP A 31 12.76 24.02 29.48
CA ASP A 31 13.06 25.26 28.76
C ASP A 31 13.86 25.01 27.47
N LYS A 32 14.83 24.07 27.52
CA LYS A 32 15.55 23.63 26.31
C LYS A 32 14.61 22.97 25.31
N LEU A 33 13.66 22.18 25.80
CA LEU A 33 12.69 21.50 24.97
C LEU A 33 11.67 22.45 24.33
N LEU A 34 11.12 23.40 25.11
CA LEU A 34 10.21 24.43 24.61
C LEU A 34 10.87 25.25 23.51
N SER A 35 12.13 25.65 23.70
CA SER A 35 12.90 26.36 22.68
C SER A 35 13.00 25.55 21.38
N LYS A 36 13.19 24.24 21.48
CA LYS A 36 13.28 23.34 20.32
C LYS A 36 11.94 23.18 19.61
N VAL A 37 10.85 22.93 20.35
CA VAL A 37 9.49 22.82 19.79
C VAL A 37 9.05 24.13 19.15
N LEU A 38 9.34 25.27 19.80
CA LEU A 38 9.04 26.58 19.26
C LEU A 38 9.80 26.87 17.96
N ALA A 39 11.05 26.42 17.82
CA ALA A 39 11.79 26.54 16.57
C ALA A 39 11.08 25.82 15.40
N PHE A 40 10.44 24.67 15.65
CA PHE A 40 9.60 24.00 14.66
C PHE A 40 8.32 24.77 14.36
N CYS A 41 7.61 25.28 15.36
CA CYS A 41 6.41 26.09 15.16
C CYS A 41 6.70 27.33 14.30
N LEU A 42 7.81 28.02 14.58
CA LEU A 42 8.26 29.18 13.81
C LEU A 42 8.64 28.81 12.37
N SER A 43 9.18 27.61 12.14
CA SER A 43 9.47 27.14 10.78
C SER A 43 8.20 26.91 9.95
N GLY A 44 7.13 26.42 10.58
CA GLY A 44 5.85 26.18 9.93
C GLY A 44 5.00 27.44 9.72
N ARG A 45 5.05 28.41 10.66
CA ARG A 45 4.23 29.63 10.63
C ARG A 45 4.97 30.84 11.23
N PRO A 46 5.75 31.61 10.45
CA PRO A 46 6.61 32.67 10.99
C PRO A 46 5.89 33.97 11.41
N ARG A 47 4.56 34.09 11.23
CA ARG A 47 3.86 35.40 11.35
C ARG A 47 3.31 35.75 12.73
N ASP A 48 3.06 34.77 13.60
CA ASP A 48 2.48 35.02 14.93
C ASP A 48 3.35 34.37 16.01
N VAL A 49 4.13 35.19 16.71
CA VAL A 49 5.06 34.74 17.74
C VAL A 49 4.29 34.27 18.97
N ASP A 50 3.25 35.00 19.39
CA ASP A 50 2.46 34.66 20.58
C ASP A 50 1.62 33.40 20.34
N GLY A 51 1.05 33.28 19.14
CA GLY A 51 0.39 32.05 18.69
C GLY A 51 1.36 30.86 18.68
N SER A 52 2.58 31.05 18.18
CA SER A 52 3.60 29.99 18.14
C SER A 52 4.06 29.54 19.53
N ILE A 53 4.17 30.47 20.49
CA ILE A 53 4.47 30.14 21.90
C ILE A 53 3.35 29.28 22.48
N ARG A 54 2.10 29.71 22.31
CA ARG A 54 0.93 28.98 22.82
C ARG A 54 0.80 27.60 22.20
N ASP A 55 1.06 27.48 20.90
CA ASP A 55 1.04 26.20 20.20
C ASP A 55 2.17 25.27 20.68
N ALA A 56 3.38 25.81 20.89
CA ALA A 56 4.49 25.04 21.44
C ALA A 56 4.20 24.54 22.87
N GLU A 57 3.64 25.39 23.74
CA GLU A 57 3.22 25.01 25.08
C GLU A 57 2.11 23.96 25.06
N ASN A 58 1.12 24.13 24.17
CA ASN A 58 0.03 23.18 23.98
C ASN A 58 0.53 21.82 23.47
N LEU A 59 1.48 21.82 22.53
CA LEU A 59 2.13 20.59 22.05
C LEU A 59 2.86 19.90 23.20
N LEU A 60 3.67 20.63 23.95
CA LEU A 60 4.37 20.05 25.10
C LEU A 60 3.42 19.51 26.17
N ARG A 61 2.29 20.17 26.41
CA ARG A 61 1.28 19.67 27.35
C ARG A 61 0.56 18.42 26.83
N LYS A 62 0.29 18.35 25.52
CA LYS A 62 -0.35 17.18 24.90
C LYS A 62 0.57 15.95 24.85
N TYR A 63 1.88 16.18 24.73
CA TYR A 63 2.91 15.14 24.63
C TYR A 63 3.78 15.07 25.89
N GLU A 64 3.25 15.49 27.04
CA GLU A 64 3.93 15.40 28.33
C GLU A 64 4.19 13.92 28.65
N GLY A 65 5.46 13.55 28.83
CA GLY A 65 5.94 12.17 28.96
C GLY A 65 6.34 11.47 27.64
N MET A 66 6.07 12.07 26.48
CA MET A 66 6.46 11.58 25.14
C MET A 66 7.28 12.62 24.37
N GLU A 67 8.01 13.47 25.08
CA GLU A 67 8.71 14.61 24.49
C GLU A 67 9.78 14.19 23.48
N GLY A 68 10.43 13.04 23.70
CA GLY A 68 11.41 12.47 22.78
C GLY A 68 10.80 12.02 21.45
N GLU A 69 9.61 11.41 21.50
CA GLU A 69 8.87 11.01 20.30
C GLU A 69 8.34 12.23 19.55
N LEU A 70 7.84 13.24 20.27
CA LEU A 70 7.42 14.50 19.67
C LEU A 70 8.57 15.15 18.88
N ILE A 71 9.77 15.25 19.46
CA ILE A 71 10.93 15.81 18.75
C ILE A 71 11.26 14.98 17.52
N SER A 72 11.21 13.64 17.63
CA SER A 72 11.53 12.75 16.51
C SER A 72 10.56 12.92 15.35
N ILE A 73 9.25 13.00 15.64
CA ILE A 73 8.20 13.27 14.65
C ILE A 73 8.37 14.66 14.03
N LEU A 74 8.71 15.67 14.85
CA LEU A 74 8.95 17.03 14.35
C LEU A 74 10.19 17.09 13.44
N HIS A 75 11.26 16.35 13.77
CA HIS A 75 12.42 16.21 12.89
C HIS A 75 12.05 15.51 11.57
N GLU A 76 11.23 14.46 11.62
CA GLU A 76 10.81 13.74 10.42
C GLU A 76 9.96 14.63 9.50
N LYS A 77 9.06 15.44 10.08
CA LYS A 77 8.16 16.31 9.30
C LYS A 77 8.80 17.59 8.79
N TYR A 78 9.67 18.22 9.58
CA TYR A 78 10.19 19.57 9.28
C TYR A 78 11.71 19.59 9.08
N GLY A 79 12.39 18.45 9.22
CA GLY A 79 13.85 18.37 9.22
C GLY A 79 14.46 18.87 10.53
N GLN A 80 15.79 18.99 10.58
CA GLN A 80 16.47 19.55 11.75
C GLN A 80 16.37 21.09 11.71
N PRO A 81 15.87 21.75 12.76
CA PRO A 81 15.72 23.21 12.75
C PRO A 81 17.11 23.87 12.69
N SER A 82 17.24 24.92 11.87
CA SER A 82 18.47 25.72 11.78
C SER A 82 18.87 26.26 13.17
N GLU A 83 20.16 26.24 13.50
CA GLU A 83 20.68 26.73 14.78
C GLU A 83 20.26 28.18 15.05
N GLU A 84 20.16 29.01 14.00
CA GLU A 84 19.68 30.39 14.10
C GLU A 84 18.23 30.49 14.61
N LEU A 85 17.36 29.58 14.17
CA LEU A 85 15.96 29.53 14.63
C LEU A 85 15.86 29.06 16.07
N VAL A 86 16.71 28.13 16.48
CA VAL A 86 16.77 27.65 17.88
C VAL A 86 17.23 28.78 18.80
N GLU A 87 18.25 29.56 18.41
CA GLU A 87 18.69 30.73 19.18
C GLU A 87 17.63 31.84 19.22
N LYS A 88 16.95 32.10 18.10
CA LYS A 88 15.81 33.03 18.08
C LYS A 88 14.69 32.56 19.01
N ALA A 89 14.39 31.26 19.01
CA ALA A 89 13.40 30.66 19.88
C ALA A 89 13.76 30.78 21.37
N LYS A 90 15.03 30.54 21.74
CA LYS A 90 15.51 30.75 23.12
C LYS A 90 15.34 32.20 23.57
N LYS A 91 15.72 33.18 22.72
CA LYS A 91 15.55 34.61 23.03
C LYS A 91 14.09 35.00 23.21
N LEU A 92 13.19 34.46 22.38
CA LEU A 92 11.76 34.71 22.48
C LEU A 92 11.14 34.07 23.73
N SER A 93 11.51 32.84 24.05
CA SER A 93 11.08 32.15 25.28
C SER A 93 11.51 32.91 26.54
N ASN A 94 12.77 33.37 26.59
CA ASN A 94 13.27 34.19 27.69
C ASN A 94 12.55 35.54 27.78
N LYS A 95 12.29 36.20 26.64
CA LYS A 95 11.55 37.47 26.60
C LYS A 95 10.13 37.29 27.14
N TYR A 96 9.42 36.28 26.68
CA TYR A 96 8.06 35.98 27.14
C TYR A 96 8.01 35.72 28.65
N ARG A 97 8.96 34.98 29.20
CA ARG A 97 9.08 34.73 30.65
C ARG A 97 9.34 36.01 31.44
N ASN A 98 10.19 36.90 30.93
CA ASN A 98 10.47 38.18 31.58
C ASN A 98 9.25 39.11 31.56
N THR A 99 8.44 39.07 30.49
CA THR A 99 7.18 39.83 30.45
C THR A 99 6.18 39.28 31.47
N LEU A 100 6.06 37.96 31.58
CA LEU A 100 5.12 37.32 32.52
C LEU A 100 5.52 37.48 34.00
N LEU A 101 6.82 37.53 34.32
CA LEU A 101 7.29 37.85 35.68
C LEU A 101 7.39 39.36 35.97
N GLY A 102 7.37 40.22 34.94
CA GLY A 102 7.48 41.68 35.09
C GLY A 102 6.15 42.38 35.41
N GLU A 103 5.01 41.72 35.25
CA GLU A 103 3.68 42.31 35.49
C GLU A 103 3.14 42.14 36.91
N THR A 104 3.95 41.65 37.86
CA THR A 104 3.59 41.70 39.29
C THR A 104 4.13 42.97 39.97
N HIS A 105 3.93 44.13 39.36
CA HIS A 105 4.16 45.41 40.05
C HIS A 105 3.28 46.54 39.52
N GLU A 106 1.98 46.48 39.80
CA GLU A 106 1.22 47.65 40.26
C GLU A 106 0.00 47.13 41.04
N VAL A 107 0.21 46.93 42.35
CA VAL A 107 -0.89 46.94 43.32
C VAL A 107 -1.38 48.38 43.39
N ARG A 108 -2.14 48.79 42.37
CA ARG A 108 -2.93 50.01 42.41
C ARG A 108 -4.18 49.67 43.19
N SER A 109 -4.11 49.89 44.50
CA SER A 109 -5.23 49.85 45.44
C SER A 109 -6.44 50.57 44.82
N PRO A 110 -7.52 49.88 44.45
CA PRO A 110 -8.75 50.57 44.12
C PRO A 110 -9.30 51.14 45.42
N SER A 111 -9.33 52.47 45.48
CA SER A 111 -9.93 53.25 46.55
C SER A 111 -11.28 52.66 46.94
N THR A 112 -11.33 52.22 48.19
CA THR A 112 -12.52 51.88 48.96
C THR A 112 -13.36 53.14 49.08
N GLU A 113 -14.35 53.34 48.20
CA GLU A 113 -15.50 54.25 48.40
C GLU A 113 -16.33 54.31 47.12
N VAL A 114 -17.16 53.29 46.86
CA VAL A 114 -18.62 53.37 46.54
C VAL A 114 -19.15 51.92 46.56
N ALA A 115 -18.96 51.22 47.68
CA ALA A 115 -19.59 49.94 47.91
C ALA A 115 -21.03 50.18 48.37
N ASN A 116 -21.97 50.29 47.42
CA ASN A 116 -23.39 49.87 47.59
C ASN A 116 -24.30 50.08 46.36
N MET A 117 -23.82 50.60 45.22
CA MET A 117 -24.57 50.53 43.95
C MET A 117 -24.06 49.48 42.96
N GLY A 118 -22.93 48.82 43.25
CA GLY A 118 -22.31 47.82 42.36
C GLY A 118 -22.94 46.42 42.37
N LEU A 119 -23.68 46.04 43.42
CA LEU A 119 -24.22 44.66 43.53
C LEU A 119 -25.35 44.38 42.52
N HIS A 120 -26.16 45.38 42.16
CA HIS A 120 -27.18 45.21 41.12
C HIS A 120 -26.61 45.24 39.70
N ALA A 121 -25.54 46.02 39.46
CA ALA A 121 -24.84 45.99 38.17
C ALA A 121 -24.12 44.64 37.96
N LEU A 122 -23.52 44.06 39.00
CA LEU A 122 -22.88 42.74 38.92
C LEU A 122 -23.91 41.62 38.72
N ALA A 123 -25.06 41.68 39.41
CA ALA A 123 -26.14 40.72 39.21
C ALA A 123 -26.68 40.78 37.76
N ASN A 124 -26.91 41.97 37.21
CA ASN A 124 -27.35 42.13 35.81
C ASN A 124 -26.27 41.71 34.81
N ALA A 125 -24.99 41.97 35.08
CA ALA A 125 -23.88 41.50 34.26
C ALA A 125 -23.77 39.96 34.28
N GLY A 126 -23.99 39.32 35.44
CA GLY A 126 -24.03 37.85 35.56
C GLY A 126 -25.10 37.21 34.67
N HIS A 127 -26.31 37.80 34.62
CA HIS A 127 -27.38 37.33 33.73
C HIS A 127 -27.00 37.50 32.25
N SER A 128 -26.31 38.58 31.89
CA SER A 128 -25.83 38.81 30.52
C SER A 128 -24.78 37.78 30.09
N ILE A 129 -23.83 37.44 30.99
CA ILE A 129 -22.79 36.44 30.72
C ILE A 129 -23.39 35.05 30.55
N LEU A 130 -24.29 34.63 31.44
CA LEU A 130 -24.96 33.34 31.33
C LEU A 130 -25.78 33.22 30.04
N ALA A 131 -26.52 34.27 29.66
CA ALA A 131 -27.25 34.31 28.40
C ALA A 131 -26.32 34.20 27.18
N ARG A 132 -25.13 34.83 27.22
CA ARG A 132 -24.12 34.70 26.16
C ARG A 132 -23.57 33.27 26.08
N MET A 133 -23.20 32.66 27.22
CA MET A 133 -22.72 31.28 27.26
C MET A 133 -23.76 30.28 26.73
N GLN A 134 -25.05 30.50 27.03
CA GLN A 134 -26.11 29.66 26.52
C GLN A 134 -26.23 29.76 25.00
N ARG A 135 -26.18 30.97 24.43
CA ARG A 135 -26.18 31.16 22.96
C ARG A 135 -24.96 30.53 22.31
N GLU A 136 -23.78 30.63 22.93
CA GLU A 136 -22.55 29.98 22.43
C GLU A 136 -22.71 28.46 22.38
N ARG A 137 -23.23 27.84 23.45
CA ARG A 137 -23.51 26.38 23.45
C ARG A 137 -24.54 25.99 22.41
N GLU A 138 -25.59 26.77 22.23
CA GLU A 138 -26.61 26.50 21.20
C GLU A 138 -26.01 26.56 19.79
N LEU A 139 -25.11 27.52 19.53
CA LEU A 139 -24.38 27.60 18.26
C LEU A 139 -23.44 26.41 18.07
N GLU A 140 -22.67 26.06 19.10
CA GLU A 140 -21.80 24.87 19.10
C GLU A 140 -22.61 23.61 18.80
N ASP A 141 -23.73 23.40 19.50
CA ASP A 141 -24.62 22.26 19.28
C ASP A 141 -25.16 22.22 17.84
N VAL A 142 -25.55 23.37 17.27
CA VAL A 142 -26.01 23.44 15.88
C VAL A 142 -24.87 23.08 14.93
N THR A 143 -23.65 23.56 15.17
CA THR A 143 -22.49 23.19 14.34
C THR A 143 -22.17 21.70 14.45
N TRP A 144 -22.19 21.13 15.65
CA TRP A 144 -21.97 19.71 15.89
C TRP A 144 -23.04 18.84 15.23
N ARG A 145 -24.32 19.22 15.29
CA ARG A 145 -25.39 18.51 14.59
C ARG A 145 -25.18 18.52 13.08
N ARG A 146 -24.74 19.65 12.50
CA ARG A 146 -24.42 19.73 11.06
C ARG A 146 -23.24 18.84 10.68
N VAL A 147 -22.15 18.87 11.46
CA VAL A 147 -20.98 18.00 11.24
C VAL A 147 -21.37 16.53 11.36
N HIS A 148 -22.15 16.16 12.37
CA HIS A 148 -22.63 14.80 12.56
C HIS A 148 -23.56 14.36 11.41
N ALA A 149 -24.48 15.23 10.96
CA ALA A 149 -25.33 14.95 9.80
C ALA A 149 -24.52 14.76 8.51
N ALA A 150 -23.50 15.60 8.28
CA ALA A 150 -22.60 15.46 7.14
C ALA A 150 -21.78 14.16 7.21
N ALA A 151 -21.23 13.83 8.38
CA ALA A 151 -20.52 12.58 8.61
C ALA A 151 -21.41 11.35 8.37
N LYS A 152 -22.66 11.38 8.85
CA LYS A 152 -23.64 10.33 8.60
C LYS A 152 -23.96 10.21 7.10
N GLY A 153 -24.10 11.32 6.39
CA GLY A 153 -24.28 11.33 4.93
C GLY A 153 -23.09 10.70 4.19
N MET A 154 -21.86 11.03 4.60
CA MET A 154 -20.65 10.43 4.04
C MET A 154 -20.60 8.92 4.28
N LEU A 155 -20.95 8.44 5.48
CA LEU A 155 -20.98 7.01 5.79
C LEU A 155 -21.96 6.24 4.89
N VAL A 156 -23.17 6.78 4.68
CA VAL A 156 -24.15 6.16 3.77
C VAL A 156 -23.60 6.10 2.34
N SER A 157 -22.97 7.17 1.86
CA SER A 157 -22.35 7.18 0.52
C SER A 157 -21.19 6.17 0.39
N LEU A 158 -20.41 5.99 1.47
CA LEU A 158 -19.32 5.01 1.51
C LEU A 158 -19.86 3.58 1.45
N GLU A 159 -20.94 3.29 2.18
CA GLU A 159 -21.61 1.98 2.13
C GLU A 159 -22.17 1.68 0.72
N GLU A 160 -22.74 2.68 0.05
CA GLU A 160 -23.20 2.52 -1.34
C GLU A 160 -22.04 2.25 -2.31
N VAL A 161 -20.92 2.96 -2.15
CA VAL A 161 -19.70 2.69 -2.93
C VAL A 161 -19.21 1.27 -2.65
N GLN A 162 -19.16 0.85 -1.39
CA GLN A 162 -18.73 -0.49 -1.01
C GLN A 162 -19.63 -1.58 -1.62
N ARG A 163 -20.95 -1.39 -1.65
CA ARG A 163 -21.88 -2.31 -2.33
C ARG A 163 -21.61 -2.38 -3.83
N ARG A 164 -21.33 -1.24 -4.49
CA ARG A 164 -20.98 -1.22 -5.93
C ARG A 164 -19.68 -1.95 -6.20
N VAL A 165 -18.64 -1.72 -5.39
CA VAL A 165 -17.35 -2.42 -5.50
C VAL A 165 -17.55 -3.92 -5.33
N ALA A 166 -18.31 -4.37 -4.32
CA ALA A 166 -18.59 -5.79 -4.13
C ALA A 166 -19.31 -6.42 -5.34
N MET A 167 -20.27 -5.73 -5.95
CA MET A 167 -20.92 -6.21 -7.19
C MET A 167 -19.94 -6.29 -8.37
N GLN A 168 -19.04 -5.31 -8.49
CA GLN A 168 -18.02 -5.30 -9.54
C GLN A 168 -16.99 -6.42 -9.33
N GLU A 169 -16.57 -6.71 -8.10
CA GLU A 169 -15.68 -7.82 -7.78
C GLU A 169 -16.30 -9.16 -8.18
N VAL A 170 -17.59 -9.36 -7.90
CA VAL A 170 -18.33 -10.57 -8.32
C VAL A 170 -18.37 -10.66 -9.85
N GLU A 171 -18.62 -9.57 -10.55
CA GLU A 171 -18.67 -9.55 -12.01
C GLU A 171 -17.30 -9.79 -12.65
N VAL A 172 -16.24 -9.19 -12.09
CA VAL A 172 -14.85 -9.44 -12.52
C VAL A 172 -14.49 -10.91 -12.28
N ALA A 173 -14.84 -11.49 -11.13
CA ALA A 173 -14.61 -12.90 -10.86
C ALA A 173 -15.35 -13.81 -11.85
N ARG A 174 -16.62 -13.48 -12.16
CA ARG A 174 -17.42 -14.18 -13.17
C ARG A 174 -16.77 -14.12 -14.55
N LEU A 175 -16.44 -12.93 -15.03
CA LEU A 175 -15.79 -12.73 -16.34
C LEU A 175 -14.42 -13.40 -16.42
N THR A 176 -13.65 -13.36 -15.33
CA THR A 176 -12.35 -14.05 -15.25
C THR A 176 -12.54 -15.56 -15.36
N SER A 177 -13.54 -16.13 -14.68
CA SER A 177 -13.85 -17.56 -14.79
C SER A 177 -14.32 -17.96 -16.19
N GLU A 178 -15.12 -17.11 -16.86
CA GLU A 178 -15.57 -17.32 -18.23
C GLU A 178 -14.40 -17.24 -19.22
N HIS A 179 -13.48 -16.30 -19.02
CA HIS A 179 -12.28 -16.18 -19.83
C HIS A 179 -11.37 -17.41 -19.68
N SER A 180 -11.12 -17.85 -18.45
CA SER A 180 -10.35 -19.08 -18.20
C SER A 180 -11.03 -20.34 -18.72
N ARG A 181 -12.37 -20.36 -18.83
CA ARG A 181 -13.09 -21.44 -19.49
C ARG A 181 -12.88 -21.40 -21.00
N ARG A 182 -13.07 -20.23 -21.64
CA ARG A 182 -12.84 -20.05 -23.07
C ARG A 182 -11.41 -20.36 -23.50
N LEU A 183 -10.43 -19.99 -22.68
CA LEU A 183 -9.03 -20.34 -22.94
C LEU A 183 -8.81 -21.85 -22.97
N ARG A 184 -9.39 -22.59 -22.02
CA ARG A 184 -9.33 -24.07 -22.02
C ARG A 184 -10.06 -24.69 -23.22
N GLU A 185 -11.23 -24.16 -23.57
CA GLU A 185 -11.97 -24.59 -24.77
C GLU A 185 -11.12 -24.38 -26.04
N LEU A 186 -10.48 -23.22 -26.19
CA LEU A 186 -9.57 -22.94 -27.32
C LEU A 186 -8.35 -23.86 -27.34
N GLU A 187 -7.72 -24.10 -26.19
CA GLU A 187 -6.60 -25.05 -26.09
C GLU A 187 -7.01 -26.49 -26.46
N GLU A 188 -8.20 -26.91 -26.07
CA GLU A 188 -8.76 -28.22 -26.45
C GLU A 188 -9.05 -28.29 -27.95
N GLU A 189 -9.60 -27.21 -28.54
CA GLU A 189 -9.79 -27.09 -29.99
C GLU A 189 -8.46 -27.16 -30.74
N ASP A 190 -7.43 -26.45 -30.28
CA ASP A 190 -6.10 -26.47 -30.88
C ASP A 190 -5.48 -27.87 -30.83
N ARG A 191 -5.55 -28.55 -29.67
CA ARG A 191 -5.11 -29.96 -29.54
C ARG A 191 -5.86 -30.87 -30.50
N ASN A 192 -7.18 -30.72 -30.59
CA ASN A 192 -8.00 -31.50 -31.53
C ASN A 192 -7.60 -31.24 -32.99
N GLN A 193 -7.30 -29.98 -33.35
CA GLN A 193 -6.81 -29.65 -34.69
C GLN A 193 -5.43 -30.25 -34.97
N GLU A 194 -4.52 -30.24 -34.00
CA GLU A 194 -3.21 -30.87 -34.12
C GLU A 194 -3.32 -32.40 -34.27
N GLU A 195 -4.19 -33.03 -33.49
CA GLU A 195 -4.52 -34.45 -33.67
C GLU A 195 -5.08 -34.75 -35.07
N LEU A 196 -6.01 -33.93 -35.57
CA LEU A 196 -6.54 -34.09 -36.93
C LEU A 196 -5.45 -33.89 -37.99
N LYS A 197 -4.57 -32.89 -37.84
CA LYS A 197 -3.45 -32.64 -38.75
C LYS A 197 -2.46 -33.80 -38.76
N THR A 198 -2.11 -34.35 -37.59
CA THR A 198 -1.18 -35.50 -37.49
C THR A 198 -1.81 -36.76 -38.06
N ARG A 199 -3.08 -37.03 -37.80
CA ARG A 199 -3.85 -38.13 -38.44
C ARG A 199 -3.89 -37.96 -39.96
N LEU A 200 -4.22 -36.77 -40.47
CA LEU A 200 -4.22 -36.49 -41.91
C LEU A 200 -2.83 -36.68 -42.52
N ALA A 201 -1.76 -36.17 -41.90
CA ALA A 201 -0.39 -36.37 -42.38
C ALA A 201 -0.01 -37.86 -42.43
N SER A 202 -0.38 -38.64 -41.41
CA SER A 202 -0.14 -40.07 -41.38
C SER A 202 -0.90 -40.85 -42.46
N THR A 203 -2.16 -40.49 -42.74
CA THR A 203 -2.96 -41.12 -43.80
C THR A 203 -2.43 -40.74 -45.19
N VAL A 204 -2.06 -39.48 -45.41
CA VAL A 204 -1.44 -39.02 -46.67
C VAL A 204 -0.13 -39.76 -46.92
N THR A 205 0.75 -39.87 -45.92
CA THR A 205 2.02 -40.61 -46.06
C THR A 205 1.79 -42.11 -46.32
N GLN A 206 0.79 -42.72 -45.68
CA GLN A 206 0.41 -44.12 -45.94
C GLN A 206 -0.13 -44.31 -47.35
N LEU A 207 -0.97 -43.40 -47.84
CA LEU A 207 -1.48 -43.42 -49.21
C LEU A 207 -0.36 -43.24 -50.22
N GLN A 208 0.58 -42.31 -49.98
CA GLN A 208 1.77 -42.13 -50.82
C GLN A 208 2.62 -43.40 -50.89
N LEU A 209 2.90 -44.05 -49.76
CA LEU A 209 3.62 -45.32 -49.73
C LEU A 209 2.86 -46.41 -50.49
N THR A 210 1.54 -46.50 -50.31
CA THR A 210 0.70 -47.48 -51.01
C THR A 210 0.69 -47.25 -52.52
N LEU A 211 0.60 -45.99 -52.96
CA LEU A 211 0.71 -45.62 -54.37
C LEU A 211 2.09 -45.96 -54.95
N MET A 212 3.18 -45.72 -54.20
CA MET A 212 4.52 -46.13 -54.61
C MET A 212 4.63 -47.65 -54.74
N ARG A 213 4.06 -48.42 -53.81
CA ARG A 213 4.03 -49.90 -53.89
C ARG A 213 3.26 -50.38 -55.13
N LEU A 214 2.10 -49.79 -55.41
CA LEU A 214 1.31 -50.12 -56.61
C LEU A 214 2.04 -49.71 -57.90
N ARG A 215 2.72 -48.57 -57.91
CA ARG A 215 3.50 -48.09 -59.06
C ARG A 215 4.73 -48.97 -59.33
N GLY A 216 5.44 -49.36 -58.28
CA GLY A 216 6.58 -50.27 -58.33
C GLY A 216 6.20 -51.72 -58.65
N GLY A 217 5.02 -52.19 -58.26
CA GLY A 217 4.52 -53.50 -58.69
C GLY A 217 4.20 -53.56 -60.19
N ARG A 218 3.85 -52.42 -60.80
CA ARG A 218 3.49 -52.34 -62.22
C ARG A 218 4.69 -52.18 -63.16
N HIS A 219 5.78 -51.62 -62.66
CA HIS A 219 7.05 -51.51 -63.37
C HIS A 219 8.01 -52.39 -62.61
N GLY A 220 8.27 -53.62 -63.05
CA GLY A 220 9.14 -54.60 -62.37
C GLY A 220 10.61 -54.19 -62.18
N GLY A 221 10.89 -52.92 -61.91
CA GLY A 221 12.15 -52.39 -61.46
C GLY A 221 12.28 -52.58 -59.95
N ASP A 222 13.18 -53.49 -59.60
CA ASP A 222 13.61 -53.87 -58.25
C ASP A 222 13.85 -52.66 -57.33
N GLY A 223 14.42 -51.58 -57.88
CA GLY A 223 14.79 -50.38 -57.11
C GLY A 223 13.62 -49.61 -56.48
N THR A 224 12.38 -49.78 -56.96
CA THR A 224 11.23 -49.09 -56.33
C THR A 224 10.87 -49.72 -54.99
N VAL A 225 11.01 -51.05 -54.87
CA VAL A 225 10.67 -51.78 -53.64
C VAL A 225 11.72 -51.52 -52.55
N GLU A 226 13.00 -51.50 -52.93
CA GLU A 226 14.11 -51.15 -52.03
C GLU A 226 13.98 -49.72 -51.51
N ALA A 227 13.68 -48.75 -52.38
CA ALA A 227 13.46 -47.36 -51.98
C ALA A 227 12.29 -47.21 -50.98
N ILE A 228 11.20 -47.97 -51.15
CA ILE A 228 10.07 -47.95 -50.20
C ILE A 228 10.48 -48.54 -48.85
N ARG A 229 11.22 -49.66 -48.84
CA ARG A 229 11.74 -50.27 -47.62
C ARG A 229 12.68 -49.32 -46.87
N ASP A 230 13.55 -48.61 -47.59
CA ASP A 230 14.45 -47.61 -47.01
C ASP A 230 13.69 -46.43 -46.40
N ILE A 231 12.64 -45.94 -47.07
CA ILE A 231 11.80 -44.85 -46.53
C ILE A 231 11.07 -45.32 -45.26
N GLU A 232 10.51 -46.54 -45.26
CA GLU A 232 9.84 -47.12 -44.10
C GLU A 232 10.80 -47.33 -42.93
N TYR A 233 12.00 -47.85 -43.20
CA TYR A 233 13.05 -48.04 -42.20
C TYR A 233 13.51 -46.71 -41.60
N LYS A 234 13.80 -45.70 -42.44
CA LYS A 234 14.15 -44.35 -41.97
C LYS A 234 13.03 -43.73 -41.15
N ARG A 235 11.76 -43.88 -41.56
CA ARG A 235 10.60 -43.40 -40.79
C ARG A 235 10.52 -44.10 -39.43
N HIS A 236 10.74 -45.41 -39.40
CA HIS A 236 10.73 -46.16 -38.15
C HIS A 236 11.85 -45.69 -37.21
N ILE A 237 13.08 -45.54 -37.69
CA ILE A 237 14.20 -45.01 -36.91
C ILE A 237 13.90 -43.62 -36.36
N LEU A 238 13.45 -42.69 -37.21
CA LEU A 238 13.15 -41.33 -36.78
C LEU A 238 12.05 -41.28 -35.72
N ASN A 239 11.05 -42.16 -35.82
CA ASN A 239 10.02 -42.28 -34.80
C ASN A 239 10.57 -42.83 -33.48
N THR A 240 11.48 -43.81 -33.54
CA THR A 240 12.14 -44.36 -32.34
C THR A 240 13.02 -43.31 -31.68
N GLN A 241 13.85 -42.61 -32.45
CA GLN A 241 14.69 -41.51 -31.96
C GLN A 241 13.85 -40.39 -31.33
N ARG A 242 12.74 -40.01 -31.96
CA ARG A 242 11.84 -39.01 -31.39
C ARG A 242 11.30 -39.44 -30.02
N ARG A 243 10.88 -40.70 -29.87
CA ARG A 243 10.40 -41.21 -28.57
C ARG A 243 11.51 -41.20 -27.52
N GLU A 244 12.72 -41.60 -27.90
CA GLU A 244 13.88 -41.55 -27.00
C GLU A 244 14.21 -40.12 -26.56
N GLU A 245 14.12 -39.14 -27.48
CA GLU A 245 14.29 -37.72 -27.18
C GLU A 245 13.18 -37.19 -26.26
N GLU A 246 11.91 -37.53 -26.53
CA GLU A 246 10.77 -37.18 -25.68
C GLU A 246 10.94 -37.75 -24.26
N ASP A 247 11.35 -39.02 -24.13
CA ASP A 247 11.62 -39.67 -22.85
C ASP A 247 12.77 -38.98 -22.09
N LEU A 248 13.85 -38.59 -22.79
CA LEU A 248 14.95 -37.82 -22.22
C LEU A 248 14.49 -36.45 -21.72
N ILE A 249 13.67 -35.72 -22.50
CA ILE A 249 13.10 -34.44 -22.10
C ILE A 249 12.25 -34.60 -20.83
N GLN A 250 11.41 -35.64 -20.76
CA GLN A 250 10.62 -35.93 -19.56
C GLN A 250 11.50 -36.22 -18.35
N LEU A 251 12.57 -36.98 -18.52
CA LEU A 251 13.54 -37.26 -17.46
C LEU A 251 14.21 -35.97 -16.97
N TYR A 252 14.67 -35.10 -17.89
CA TYR A 252 15.23 -33.79 -17.54
C TYR A 252 14.23 -32.94 -16.77
N ARG A 253 12.97 -32.83 -17.23
CA ARG A 253 11.93 -32.08 -16.52
C ARG A 253 11.68 -32.63 -15.12
N ARG A 254 11.67 -33.94 -14.95
CA ARG A 254 11.55 -34.58 -13.63
C ARG A 254 12.71 -34.20 -12.71
N VAL A 255 13.94 -34.23 -13.23
CA VAL A 255 15.15 -33.84 -12.48
C VAL A 255 15.09 -32.35 -12.10
N LEU A 256 14.70 -31.48 -13.03
CA LEU A 256 14.56 -30.04 -12.79
C LEU A 256 13.50 -29.75 -11.71
N ARG A 257 12.34 -30.41 -11.79
CA ARG A 257 11.28 -30.29 -10.75
C ARG A 257 11.79 -30.78 -9.41
N GLN A 258 12.48 -31.91 -9.38
CA GLN A 258 13.08 -32.43 -8.14
C GLN A 258 14.08 -31.44 -7.56
N HIS A 259 14.95 -30.87 -8.38
CA HIS A 259 15.91 -29.84 -7.94
C HIS A 259 15.20 -28.61 -7.35
N LEU A 260 14.14 -28.12 -7.99
CA LEU A 260 13.35 -27.00 -7.46
C LEU A 260 12.70 -27.32 -6.11
N THR A 261 12.23 -28.55 -5.93
CA THR A 261 11.64 -28.97 -4.65
C THR A 261 12.68 -29.16 -3.55
N SER A 262 13.87 -29.66 -3.88
CA SER A 262 14.95 -29.88 -2.92
C SER A 262 15.69 -28.59 -2.54
N TYR A 263 15.78 -27.63 -3.47
CA TYR A 263 16.56 -26.39 -3.30
C TYR A 263 15.75 -25.15 -3.73
N PRO A 264 14.70 -24.77 -2.98
CA PRO A 264 13.79 -23.68 -3.37
C PRO A 264 14.45 -22.29 -3.39
N LEU A 265 15.57 -22.12 -2.68
CA LEU A 265 16.36 -20.88 -2.62
C LEU A 265 17.59 -20.91 -3.55
N SER A 266 17.71 -21.91 -4.43
CA SER A 266 18.80 -21.97 -5.39
C SER A 266 18.73 -20.78 -6.36
N SER A 267 19.88 -20.14 -6.61
CA SER A 267 20.02 -19.12 -7.67
C SER A 267 19.66 -19.66 -9.05
N LEU A 268 19.72 -20.97 -9.24
CA LEU A 268 19.33 -21.64 -10.49
C LEU A 268 17.81 -21.69 -10.69
N ARG A 269 16.98 -21.28 -9.73
CA ARG A 269 15.52 -21.37 -9.85
C ARG A 269 14.97 -20.67 -11.08
N GLU A 270 15.44 -19.46 -11.36
CA GLU A 270 15.00 -18.70 -12.54
C GLU A 270 15.50 -19.32 -13.84
N GLU A 271 16.73 -19.86 -13.84
CA GLU A 271 17.29 -20.57 -14.99
C GLU A 271 16.56 -21.87 -15.27
N ILE A 272 16.28 -22.66 -14.22
CA ILE A 272 15.47 -23.88 -14.31
C ILE A 272 14.06 -23.55 -14.83
N GLY A 273 13.45 -22.46 -14.35
CA GLY A 273 12.14 -22.01 -14.85
C GLY A 273 12.17 -21.66 -16.35
N ARG A 274 13.23 -21.00 -16.81
CA ARG A 274 13.44 -20.71 -18.24
C ARG A 274 13.63 -21.98 -19.06
N VAL A 275 14.49 -22.90 -18.61
CA VAL A 275 14.74 -24.17 -19.30
C VAL A 275 13.47 -25.03 -19.34
N ASP A 276 12.70 -25.15 -18.26
CA ASP A 276 11.43 -25.90 -18.29
C ASP A 276 10.42 -25.26 -19.25
N ALA A 277 10.37 -23.93 -19.34
CA ALA A 277 9.53 -23.24 -20.32
C ALA A 277 9.97 -23.52 -21.77
N GLU A 278 11.28 -23.60 -22.04
CA GLU A 278 11.80 -23.99 -23.36
C GLU A 278 11.51 -25.46 -23.69
N LEU A 279 11.71 -26.37 -22.73
CA LEU A 279 11.39 -27.79 -22.89
C LEU A 279 9.90 -28.02 -23.16
N ARG A 280 9.00 -27.25 -22.53
CA ARG A 280 7.55 -27.27 -22.84
C ARG A 280 7.26 -26.87 -24.28
N LYS A 281 7.95 -25.84 -24.80
CA LYS A 281 7.81 -25.43 -26.21
C LYS A 281 8.23 -26.54 -27.18
N PHE A 282 9.31 -27.25 -26.88
CA PHE A 282 9.74 -28.39 -27.70
C PHE A 282 8.72 -29.53 -27.71
N MET A 283 8.05 -29.76 -26.58
CA MET A 283 6.96 -30.74 -26.47
C MET A 283 5.60 -30.24 -26.96
N GLN A 284 5.50 -29.00 -27.45
CA GLN A 284 4.22 -28.34 -27.81
C GLN A 284 3.21 -28.34 -26.65
N GLU A 285 3.70 -28.37 -25.40
CA GLU A 285 2.86 -28.28 -24.21
C GLU A 285 2.55 -26.81 -23.89
N SER A 286 1.26 -26.48 -23.75
CA SER A 286 0.82 -25.14 -23.33
C SER A 286 1.41 -24.78 -21.96
N PRO A 287 1.84 -23.53 -21.72
CA PRO A 287 2.34 -23.11 -20.42
C PRO A 287 1.21 -23.11 -19.37
N LEU A 288 1.29 -24.03 -18.41
CA LEU A 288 0.59 -23.94 -17.12
C LEU A 288 0.96 -22.66 -16.36
#